data_AF-A0A7D9EH10-F1
#
_entry.id   AF-A0A7D9EH10-F1
#
_cell.length_a   1.000
_cell.length_b   1.000
_cell.length_c   1.000
_cell.angle_alpha   90.00
_cell.angle_beta   90.00
_cell.angle_gamma   90.00
#
_symmetry.space_group_name_H-M   'P 1'
#
loop_
_entity.id
_entity.type
_entity.pdbx_description
1 polymer ?
#
loop_
_entity_poly.entity_id
_entity_poly.type
_entity_poly.pdbx_seq_one_letter_code
_entity_poly.pdbx_strand_id
1 'polypeptide(L)'
;MSRYSSKDNLPFLRRMHDVFLDNERRSRKESEVREKRVSQETREGGKSWEKSIRKEEARRRGIINRERAAEKRRVREEKKQAGREKIRLRDLNETVVQRERRLRRNERERTRRRKKREAEARYLELTPFREDSAIRGMVERYRIEPTTAFDVLTFLELARPRVRGLLDGLRGNMSSNIRLELICLMGKELEDGREELKEASFITGNYKLHGVDALTDEIWEQMKEKILIEFSRYQKGGSNYVLKRVQRLYIHVGKFIPFRGKGCSDPLPDFIRKKHALINMKNTDDECFKWAVTRALYPVKINSERISKKLRKQAQNLNWKNVEFPTPVKGRSIISFEQNNGVNINVFSWDETDGFHPVRISRSYSSGGATVIRLFILFYLFY
;
A
#
# COMPACT_ATOMS: atom_id res chain seq x y z
N MET A 1 76.09 61.07 -143.62
CA MET A 1 76.84 62.31 -143.94
C MET A 1 77.04 63.07 -142.62
N SER A 2 78.21 62.99 -141.96
CA SER A 2 79.26 64.05 -141.84
C SER A 2 78.71 65.45 -141.48
N ARG A 3 79.20 66.27 -140.52
CA ARG A 3 80.37 66.29 -139.60
C ARG A 3 80.24 67.52 -138.62
N TYR A 4 81.15 67.66 -137.63
CA TYR A 4 81.46 68.81 -136.69
C TYR A 4 80.69 68.85 -135.34
N SER A 5 81.23 68.80 -134.10
CA SER A 5 82.44 69.30 -133.38
C SER A 5 82.20 70.63 -132.62
N SER A 6 82.17 70.61 -131.28
CA SER A 6 83.09 71.41 -130.41
C SER A 6 82.89 71.10 -128.92
N LYS A 7 84.01 71.18 -128.20
CA LYS A 7 84.12 71.26 -126.74
C LYS A 7 83.49 72.58 -126.27
N ASP A 8 82.67 72.55 -125.21
CA ASP A 8 82.40 73.64 -124.25
C ASP A 8 81.22 73.25 -123.34
N ASN A 9 81.44 72.60 -122.17
CA ASN A 9 80.41 72.52 -121.09
C ASN A 9 80.84 71.90 -119.74
N LEU A 10 82.12 71.97 -119.35
CA LEU A 10 82.59 71.40 -118.07
C LEU A 10 82.00 72.01 -116.77
N PRO A 11 81.45 73.25 -116.71
CA PRO A 11 80.85 73.78 -115.47
C PRO A 11 79.39 73.32 -115.18
N PHE A 12 78.70 72.70 -116.16
CA PHE A 12 77.30 72.28 -116.02
C PHE A 12 77.17 70.89 -115.38
N LEU A 13 78.07 69.97 -115.75
CA LEU A 13 78.02 68.58 -115.29
C LEU A 13 78.35 68.40 -113.79
N ARG A 14 79.11 69.32 -113.18
CA ARG A 14 79.44 69.26 -111.75
C ARG A 14 78.25 69.58 -110.84
N ARG A 15 77.37 70.50 -111.26
CA ARG A 15 76.18 70.89 -110.51
C ARG A 15 75.10 69.79 -110.47
N MET A 16 74.96 69.00 -111.53
CA MET A 16 74.02 67.87 -111.53
C MET A 16 74.45 66.74 -110.59
N HIS A 17 75.75 66.47 -110.47
CA HIS A 17 76.25 65.41 -109.60
C HIS A 17 76.01 65.70 -108.11
N ASP A 18 76.19 66.96 -107.69
CA ASP A 18 75.97 67.36 -106.30
C ASP A 18 74.48 67.32 -105.91
N VAL A 19 73.58 67.66 -106.84
CA VAL A 19 72.13 67.53 -106.63
C VAL A 19 71.70 66.06 -106.52
N PHE A 20 72.33 65.17 -107.29
CA PHE A 20 72.02 63.74 -107.25
C PHE A 20 72.39 63.10 -105.91
N LEU A 21 73.58 63.43 -105.37
CA LEU A 21 74.04 62.93 -104.08
C LEU A 21 73.21 63.43 -102.89
N ASP A 22 72.68 64.66 -102.97
CA ASP A 22 71.83 65.20 -101.91
C ASP A 22 70.43 64.55 -101.91
N ASN A 23 69.92 64.20 -103.10
CA ASN A 23 68.67 63.46 -103.25
C ASN A 23 68.76 62.02 -102.71
N GLU A 24 69.87 61.32 -102.94
CA GLU A 24 70.08 59.98 -102.36
C GLU A 24 70.16 60.01 -100.83
N ARG A 25 70.80 61.05 -100.25
CA ARG A 25 70.86 61.20 -98.78
C ARG A 25 69.49 61.47 -98.18
N ARG A 26 68.65 62.27 -98.85
CA ARG A 26 67.24 62.48 -98.44
C ARG A 26 66.44 61.19 -98.51
N SER A 27 66.54 60.44 -99.60
CA SER A 27 65.80 59.19 -99.77
C SER A 27 66.20 58.12 -98.74
N ARG A 28 67.48 58.01 -98.38
CA ARG A 28 67.93 57.08 -97.32
C ARG A 28 67.45 57.49 -95.93
N LYS A 29 67.44 58.79 -95.61
CA LYS A 29 66.88 59.28 -94.34
C LYS A 29 65.38 59.02 -94.25
N GLU A 30 64.65 59.21 -95.35
CA GLU A 30 63.21 58.95 -95.40
C GLU A 30 62.89 57.45 -95.25
N SER A 31 63.66 56.55 -95.86
CA SER A 31 63.47 55.10 -95.69
C SER A 31 63.73 54.65 -94.25
N GLU A 32 64.79 55.16 -93.61
CA GLU A 32 65.14 54.80 -92.22
C GLU A 32 64.08 55.29 -91.21
N VAL A 33 63.52 56.48 -91.45
CA VAL A 33 62.42 57.03 -90.64
C VAL A 33 61.15 56.20 -90.81
N ARG A 34 60.86 55.73 -92.03
CA ARG A 34 59.68 54.91 -92.33
C ARG A 34 59.77 53.53 -91.66
N GLU A 35 60.93 52.90 -91.71
CA GLU A 35 61.17 51.58 -91.11
C GLU A 35 61.08 51.61 -89.58
N LYS A 36 61.63 52.67 -88.95
CA LYS A 36 61.49 52.90 -87.50
C LYS A 36 60.02 53.13 -87.10
N ARG A 37 59.24 53.81 -87.94
CA ARG A 37 57.81 54.06 -87.68
C ARG A 37 56.98 52.76 -87.75
N VAL A 38 57.22 51.92 -88.76
CA VAL A 38 56.54 50.61 -88.90
C VAL A 38 56.90 49.64 -87.76
N SER A 39 58.18 49.61 -87.34
CA SER A 39 58.63 48.80 -86.20
C SER A 39 57.99 49.25 -84.87
N GLN A 40 57.77 50.55 -84.70
CA GLN A 40 57.12 51.10 -83.52
C GLN A 40 55.61 50.80 -83.50
N GLU A 41 54.91 50.95 -84.62
CA GLU A 41 53.47 50.65 -84.75
C GLU A 41 53.15 49.16 -84.53
N THR A 42 53.97 48.26 -85.09
CA THR A 42 53.80 46.80 -84.87
C THR A 42 54.04 46.40 -83.41
N ARG A 43 55.01 47.05 -82.73
CA ARG A 43 55.29 46.82 -81.32
C ARG A 43 54.22 47.40 -80.39
N GLU A 44 53.59 48.51 -80.77
CA GLU A 44 52.44 49.10 -80.05
C GLU A 44 51.15 48.30 -80.26
N GLY A 45 50.90 47.82 -81.48
CA GLY A 45 49.78 46.92 -81.81
C GLY A 45 49.85 45.59 -81.06
N GLY A 46 51.03 44.96 -81.00
CA GLY A 46 51.26 43.74 -80.22
C GLY A 46 51.01 43.93 -78.71
N LYS A 47 51.48 45.04 -78.13
CA LYS A 47 51.21 45.40 -76.73
C LYS A 47 49.71 45.62 -76.46
N SER A 48 48.98 46.19 -77.41
CA SER A 48 47.52 46.41 -77.32
C SER A 48 46.73 45.10 -77.34
N TRP A 49 47.12 44.18 -78.22
CA TRP A 49 46.51 42.85 -78.33
C TRP A 49 46.76 41.99 -77.08
N GLU A 50 48.00 41.94 -76.58
CA GLU A 50 48.33 41.26 -75.31
C GLU A 50 47.56 41.85 -74.12
N LYS A 51 47.38 43.18 -74.08
CA LYS A 51 46.59 43.86 -73.04
C LYS A 51 45.11 43.47 -73.11
N SER A 52 44.59 43.25 -74.32
CA SER A 52 43.21 42.81 -74.54
C SER A 52 42.99 41.36 -74.10
N ILE A 53 43.93 40.45 -74.41
CA ILE A 53 43.89 39.06 -73.93
C ILE A 53 43.97 39.01 -72.41
N ARG A 54 44.92 39.74 -71.79
CA ARG A 54 45.04 39.83 -70.33
C ARG A 54 43.75 40.35 -69.67
N LYS A 55 43.07 41.31 -70.30
CA LYS A 55 41.80 41.86 -69.81
C LYS A 55 40.69 40.80 -69.87
N GLU A 56 40.62 40.02 -70.95
CA GLU A 56 39.63 38.95 -71.10
C GLU A 56 39.90 37.76 -70.18
N GLU A 57 41.16 37.37 -70.00
CA GLU A 57 41.57 36.35 -69.02
C GLU A 57 41.26 36.79 -67.58
N ALA A 58 41.53 38.06 -67.24
CA ALA A 58 41.14 38.62 -65.95
C ALA A 58 39.62 38.61 -65.76
N ARG A 59 38.84 38.86 -66.82
CA ARG A 59 37.38 38.77 -66.83
C ARG A 59 36.91 37.33 -66.56
N ARG A 60 37.44 36.35 -67.28
CA ARG A 60 37.14 34.92 -67.10
C ARG A 60 37.52 34.43 -65.70
N ARG A 61 38.70 34.79 -65.20
CA ARG A 61 39.11 34.51 -63.81
C ARG A 61 38.17 35.16 -62.80
N GLY A 62 37.70 36.38 -63.08
CA GLY A 62 36.70 37.08 -62.27
C GLY A 62 35.37 36.33 -62.21
N ILE A 63 34.89 35.79 -63.33
CA ILE A 63 33.66 34.97 -63.40
C ILE A 63 33.83 33.69 -62.59
N ILE A 64 34.90 32.92 -62.84
CA ILE A 64 35.20 31.66 -62.13
C ILE A 64 35.32 31.89 -60.61
N ASN A 65 35.95 32.99 -60.20
CA ASN A 65 36.06 33.33 -58.78
C ASN A 65 34.71 33.68 -58.15
N ARG A 66 33.81 34.35 -58.88
CA ARG A 66 32.45 34.64 -58.42
C ARG A 66 31.62 33.37 -58.30
N GLU A 67 31.72 32.45 -59.27
CA GLU A 67 31.05 31.15 -59.22
C GLU A 67 31.56 30.30 -58.05
N ARG A 68 32.88 30.20 -57.85
CA ARG A 68 33.46 29.52 -56.68
C ARG A 68 33.04 30.16 -55.36
N ALA A 69 32.90 31.49 -55.31
CA ALA A 69 32.42 32.18 -54.13
C ALA A 69 30.92 31.92 -53.87
N ALA A 70 30.10 31.86 -54.92
CA ALA A 70 28.69 31.51 -54.83
C ALA A 70 28.49 30.05 -54.37
N GLU A 71 29.29 29.12 -54.90
CA GLU A 71 29.26 27.72 -54.49
C GLU A 71 29.68 27.54 -53.02
N LYS A 72 30.74 28.23 -52.59
CA LYS A 72 31.14 28.25 -51.16
C LYS A 72 30.03 28.82 -50.26
N ARG A 73 29.23 29.78 -50.74
CA ARG A 73 28.08 30.30 -49.99
C ARG A 73 26.96 29.26 -49.91
N ARG A 74 26.59 28.62 -51.03
CA ARG A 74 25.61 27.52 -51.05
C ARG A 74 25.98 26.40 -50.09
N VAL A 75 27.22 25.91 -50.15
CA VAL A 75 27.70 24.84 -49.24
C VAL A 75 27.65 25.28 -47.77
N ARG A 76 27.91 26.56 -47.47
CA ARG A 76 27.77 27.11 -46.10
C ARG A 76 26.31 27.19 -45.66
N GLU A 77 25.41 27.62 -46.56
CA GLU A 77 23.96 27.62 -46.31
C GLU A 77 23.46 26.18 -46.04
N GLU A 78 23.83 25.22 -46.88
CA GLU A 78 23.46 23.81 -46.73
C GLU A 78 23.98 23.22 -45.42
N LYS A 79 25.23 23.50 -45.04
CA LYS A 79 25.77 23.09 -43.72
C LYS A 79 25.02 23.72 -42.55
N LYS A 80 24.64 24.99 -42.66
CA LYS A 80 23.82 25.66 -41.63
C LYS A 80 22.43 25.02 -41.55
N GLN A 81 21.82 24.70 -42.68
CA GLN A 81 20.50 24.08 -42.75
C GLN A 81 20.52 22.64 -42.21
N ALA A 82 21.54 21.85 -42.55
CA ALA A 82 21.77 20.53 -41.97
C ALA A 82 22.02 20.60 -40.46
N GLY A 83 22.76 21.61 -39.98
CA GLY A 83 22.96 21.87 -38.55
C GLY A 83 21.66 22.17 -37.81
N ARG A 84 20.80 23.02 -38.38
CA ARG A 84 19.47 23.34 -37.84
C ARG A 84 18.56 22.11 -37.80
N GLU A 85 18.55 21.32 -38.87
CA GLU A 85 17.73 20.10 -38.94
C GLU A 85 18.20 19.04 -37.92
N LYS A 86 19.50 18.92 -37.70
CA LYS A 86 20.05 18.01 -36.67
C LYS A 86 19.63 18.41 -35.25
N ILE A 87 19.58 19.71 -34.94
CA ILE A 87 19.06 20.22 -33.67
C ILE A 87 17.57 19.90 -33.55
N ARG A 88 16.79 20.19 -34.60
CA ARG A 88 15.36 19.91 -34.64
C ARG A 88 15.04 18.43 -34.40
N LEU A 89 15.77 17.52 -35.04
CA LEU A 89 15.61 16.08 -34.86
C LEU A 89 15.95 15.63 -33.43
N ARG A 90 16.96 16.24 -32.81
CA ARG A 90 17.32 15.96 -31.41
C ARG A 90 16.20 16.40 -30.47
N ASP A 91 15.66 17.60 -30.64
CA ASP A 91 14.57 18.13 -29.81
C ASP A 91 13.28 17.29 -29.97
N LEU A 92 13.01 16.84 -31.20
CA LEU A 92 11.89 15.93 -31.48
C LEU A 92 12.09 14.57 -30.80
N ASN A 93 13.32 14.03 -30.83
CA ASN A 93 13.62 12.78 -30.16
C ASN A 93 13.50 12.90 -28.62
N GLU A 94 13.99 14.00 -28.04
CA GLU A 94 13.85 14.26 -26.60
C GLU A 94 12.37 14.37 -26.20
N THR A 95 11.53 15.05 -26.99
CA THR A 95 10.09 15.14 -26.74
C THR A 95 9.37 13.80 -26.86
N VAL A 96 9.73 12.97 -27.84
CA VAL A 96 9.21 11.59 -27.97
C VAL A 96 9.59 10.76 -26.74
N VAL A 97 10.87 10.77 -26.34
CA VAL A 97 11.36 10.04 -25.16
C VAL A 97 10.65 10.51 -23.88
N GLN A 98 10.45 11.82 -23.72
CA GLN A 98 9.70 12.35 -22.57
C GLN A 98 8.23 11.88 -22.58
N ARG A 99 7.59 11.86 -23.75
CA ARG A 99 6.21 11.38 -23.91
C ARG A 99 6.09 9.90 -23.55
N GLU A 100 7.00 9.06 -24.03
CA GLU A 100 7.02 7.63 -23.69
C GLU A 100 7.22 7.39 -22.19
N ARG A 101 8.14 8.13 -21.55
CA ARG A 101 8.34 8.06 -20.09
C ARG A 101 7.07 8.42 -19.32
N ARG A 102 6.35 9.46 -19.77
CA ARG A 102 5.08 9.88 -19.17
C ARG A 102 3.99 8.82 -19.34
N LEU A 103 3.88 8.21 -20.53
CA LEU A 103 2.94 7.12 -20.80
C LEU A 103 3.20 5.91 -19.90
N ARG A 104 4.47 5.45 -19.81
CA ARG A 104 4.86 4.35 -18.91
C ARG A 104 4.55 4.65 -17.44
N ARG A 105 4.75 5.89 -16.98
CA ARG A 105 4.41 6.32 -15.62
C ARG A 105 2.89 6.27 -15.38
N ASN A 106 2.10 6.81 -16.31
CA ASN A 106 0.64 6.81 -16.24
C ASN A 106 0.08 5.38 -16.24
N GLU A 107 0.64 4.50 -17.06
CA GLU A 107 0.24 3.08 -17.12
C GLU A 107 0.52 2.37 -15.80
N ARG A 108 1.72 2.53 -15.22
CA ARG A 108 2.04 2.01 -13.89
C ARG A 108 1.08 2.52 -12.82
N GLU A 109 0.72 3.79 -12.87
CA GLU A 109 -0.22 4.39 -11.92
C GLU A 109 -1.64 3.85 -12.09
N ARG A 110 -2.12 3.69 -13.33
CA ARG A 110 -3.40 3.05 -13.64
C ARG A 110 -3.44 1.62 -13.12
N THR A 111 -2.40 0.83 -13.35
CA THR A 111 -2.30 -0.54 -12.84
C THR A 111 -2.28 -0.59 -11.32
N ARG A 112 -1.55 0.31 -10.65
CA ARG A 112 -1.58 0.44 -9.17
C ARG A 112 -2.97 0.80 -8.65
N ARG A 113 -3.65 1.78 -9.25
CA ARG A 113 -5.01 2.18 -8.88
C ARG A 113 -6.01 1.04 -9.10
N ARG A 114 -5.88 0.29 -10.21
CA ARG A 114 -6.72 -0.88 -10.49
C ARG A 114 -6.51 -1.97 -9.44
N LYS A 115 -5.27 -2.35 -9.15
CA LYS A 115 -4.94 -3.30 -8.08
C LYS A 115 -5.43 -2.84 -6.71
N LYS A 116 -5.30 -1.54 -6.39
CA LYS A 116 -5.82 -0.97 -5.14
C LYS A 116 -7.35 -1.09 -5.07
N ARG A 117 -8.08 -0.74 -6.14
CA ARG A 117 -9.54 -0.87 -6.21
C ARG A 117 -10.00 -2.32 -6.15
N GLU A 118 -9.32 -3.24 -6.84
CA GLU A 118 -9.60 -4.68 -6.77
C GLU A 118 -9.38 -5.21 -5.34
N ALA A 119 -8.30 -4.77 -4.67
CA ALA A 119 -8.04 -5.13 -3.28
C ALA A 119 -9.06 -4.51 -2.31
N GLU A 120 -9.51 -3.28 -2.56
CA GLU A 120 -10.52 -2.57 -1.76
C GLU A 120 -11.93 -3.14 -1.96
N ALA A 121 -12.27 -3.57 -3.18
CA ALA A 121 -13.50 -4.29 -3.47
C ALA A 121 -13.52 -5.66 -2.76
N ARG A 122 -12.44 -6.45 -2.90
CA ARG A 122 -12.25 -7.68 -2.10
C ARG A 122 -12.28 -7.41 -0.60
N TYR A 123 -11.83 -6.20 -0.20
CA TYR A 123 -11.86 -5.79 1.18
C TYR A 123 -13.30 -5.56 1.66
N LEU A 124 -14.14 -4.87 0.89
CA LEU A 124 -15.53 -4.66 1.26
C LEU A 124 -16.33 -5.97 1.31
N GLU A 125 -16.10 -6.88 0.37
CA GLU A 125 -16.84 -8.14 0.23
C GLU A 125 -16.74 -9.06 1.45
N LEU A 126 -15.61 -9.05 2.16
CA LEU A 126 -15.39 -9.89 3.33
C LEU A 126 -15.69 -9.17 4.66
N THR A 127 -16.36 -8.02 4.62
CA THR A 127 -16.70 -7.28 5.83
C THR A 127 -17.81 -8.01 6.59
N PRO A 128 -17.59 -8.41 7.85
CA PRO A 128 -18.60 -9.10 8.62
C PRO A 128 -19.76 -8.15 8.91
N PHE A 129 -20.99 -8.62 8.73
CA PHE A 129 -22.18 -7.90 9.17
C PHE A 129 -22.90 -8.69 10.25
N ARG A 130 -23.55 -7.99 11.18
CA ARG A 130 -24.36 -8.60 12.23
C ARG A 130 -25.61 -9.19 11.59
N GLU A 131 -25.78 -10.50 11.70
CA GLU A 131 -26.96 -11.20 11.16
C GLU A 131 -28.05 -11.29 12.22
N ASP A 132 -27.70 -11.74 13.42
CA ASP A 132 -28.69 -11.99 14.46
C ASP A 132 -28.11 -11.80 15.87
N SER A 133 -28.99 -11.76 16.86
CA SER A 133 -28.66 -11.63 18.26
C SER A 133 -29.66 -12.34 19.15
N ALA A 134 -29.15 -13.18 20.05
CA ALA A 134 -29.95 -13.91 21.02
C ALA A 134 -29.62 -13.47 22.46
N ILE A 135 -30.50 -13.84 23.40
CA ILE A 135 -30.32 -13.62 24.84
C ILE A 135 -30.04 -12.13 25.12
N ARG A 136 -30.92 -11.24 24.66
CA ARG A 136 -30.82 -9.78 24.85
C ARG A 136 -29.45 -9.18 24.45
N GLY A 137 -28.80 -9.69 23.40
CA GLY A 137 -27.50 -9.17 22.97
C GLY A 137 -26.28 -9.83 23.60
N MET A 138 -26.45 -10.87 24.42
CA MET A 138 -25.34 -11.63 24.98
C MET A 138 -24.69 -12.58 23.98
N VAL A 139 -25.46 -13.04 22.99
CA VAL A 139 -24.94 -13.83 21.86
C VAL A 139 -25.22 -13.04 20.59
N GLU A 140 -24.17 -12.80 19.83
CA GLU A 140 -24.23 -12.12 18.55
C GLU A 140 -23.63 -13.02 17.48
N ARG A 141 -24.27 -13.05 16.32
CA ARG A 141 -23.84 -13.83 15.18
C ARG A 141 -23.53 -12.89 14.03
N TYR A 142 -22.30 -12.95 13.56
CA TYR A 142 -21.83 -12.19 12.41
C TYR A 142 -21.62 -13.12 11.22
N ARG A 143 -21.83 -12.60 10.02
CA ARG A 143 -21.74 -13.36 8.78
C ARG A 143 -20.77 -12.68 7.83
N ILE A 144 -19.90 -13.49 7.23
CA ILE A 144 -19.08 -13.13 6.06
C ILE A 144 -19.56 -13.96 4.89
N GLU A 145 -19.86 -13.30 3.77
CA GLU A 145 -20.28 -13.95 2.53
C GLU A 145 -19.26 -13.67 1.42
N PRO A 146 -18.43 -14.65 1.02
CA PRO A 146 -17.62 -14.48 -0.17
C PRO A 146 -18.49 -14.33 -1.42
N THR A 147 -18.21 -13.31 -2.22
CA THR A 147 -18.82 -13.10 -3.55
C THR A 147 -18.16 -13.96 -4.64
N THR A 148 -16.90 -14.35 -4.45
CA THR A 148 -16.15 -15.23 -5.34
C THR A 148 -15.95 -16.62 -4.75
N ALA A 149 -15.93 -17.65 -5.59
CA ALA A 149 -15.61 -19.00 -5.15
C ALA A 149 -14.14 -19.07 -4.70
N PHE A 150 -13.92 -19.34 -3.41
CA PHE A 150 -12.62 -19.61 -2.83
C PHE A 150 -12.54 -21.08 -2.41
N ASP A 151 -11.33 -21.65 -2.41
CA ASP A 151 -11.07 -22.84 -1.59
C ASP A 151 -11.10 -22.47 -0.10
N VAL A 152 -11.33 -23.47 0.75
CA VAL A 152 -11.51 -23.28 2.20
C VAL A 152 -10.30 -22.60 2.84
N LEU A 153 -9.08 -23.01 2.49
CA LEU A 153 -7.86 -22.49 3.11
C LEU A 153 -7.67 -21.01 2.75
N THR A 154 -7.72 -20.68 1.45
CA THR A 154 -7.59 -19.30 0.97
C THR A 154 -8.66 -18.40 1.57
N PHE A 155 -9.90 -18.89 1.67
CA PHE A 155 -10.98 -18.13 2.29
C PHE A 155 -10.72 -17.82 3.77
N LEU A 156 -10.29 -18.82 4.56
CA LEU A 156 -9.99 -18.61 5.98
C LEU A 156 -8.85 -17.59 6.16
N GLU A 157 -7.76 -17.68 5.38
CA GLU A 157 -6.67 -16.71 5.44
C GLU A 157 -7.14 -15.27 5.13
N LEU A 158 -8.02 -15.11 4.14
CA LEU A 158 -8.59 -13.81 3.80
C LEU A 158 -9.58 -13.29 4.85
N ALA A 159 -10.32 -14.19 5.51
CA ALA A 159 -11.29 -13.85 6.56
C ALA A 159 -10.61 -13.46 7.88
N ARG A 160 -9.44 -14.01 8.20
CA ARG A 160 -8.69 -13.78 9.45
C ARG A 160 -8.59 -12.30 9.87
N PRO A 161 -8.06 -11.38 9.05
CA PRO A 161 -7.95 -9.97 9.45
C PRO A 161 -9.32 -9.32 9.71
N ARG A 162 -10.41 -9.87 9.17
CA ARG A 162 -11.77 -9.36 9.34
C ARG A 162 -12.46 -9.87 10.56
N VAL A 163 -12.25 -11.14 10.88
CA VAL A 163 -12.63 -11.67 12.18
C VAL A 163 -11.88 -10.91 13.28
N ARG A 164 -10.57 -10.66 13.12
CA ARG A 164 -9.78 -9.84 14.05
C ARG A 164 -10.36 -8.42 14.20
N GLY A 165 -10.49 -7.67 13.11
CA GLY A 165 -11.01 -6.31 13.15
C GLY A 165 -12.44 -6.19 13.71
N LEU A 166 -13.31 -7.17 13.42
CA LEU A 166 -14.63 -7.27 14.05
C LEU A 166 -14.49 -7.43 15.57
N LEU A 167 -13.69 -8.39 16.02
CA LEU A 167 -13.52 -8.65 17.46
C LEU A 167 -12.90 -7.46 18.19
N ASP A 168 -11.99 -6.73 17.55
CA ASP A 168 -11.39 -5.51 18.10
C ASP A 168 -12.45 -4.40 18.23
N GLY A 169 -13.28 -4.21 17.20
CA GLY A 169 -14.35 -3.20 17.19
C GLY A 169 -15.48 -3.48 18.17
N LEU A 170 -15.74 -4.75 18.51
CA LEU A 170 -16.76 -5.14 19.49
C LEU A 170 -16.33 -4.98 20.95
N ARG A 171 -15.06 -4.69 21.23
CA ARG A 171 -14.50 -4.78 22.59
C ARG A 171 -14.22 -3.43 23.23
N GLY A 172 -15.00 -3.13 24.27
CA GLY A 172 -14.58 -2.28 25.39
C GLY A 172 -14.00 -3.12 26.54
N ASN A 173 -12.82 -3.74 26.37
CA ASN A 173 -12.12 -4.57 27.39
C ASN A 173 -12.80 -5.87 27.87
N MET A 174 -13.84 -6.39 27.21
CA MET A 174 -14.53 -7.60 27.68
C MET A 174 -13.94 -8.92 27.15
N SER A 175 -14.01 -9.96 27.99
CA SER A 175 -13.71 -11.34 27.56
C SER A 175 -14.87 -11.88 26.71
N SER A 176 -14.60 -12.78 25.76
CA SER A 176 -15.65 -13.35 24.89
C SER A 176 -15.37 -14.80 24.57
N ASN A 177 -16.44 -15.59 24.38
CA ASN A 177 -16.36 -16.89 23.76
C ASN A 177 -16.62 -16.75 22.27
N ILE A 178 -15.72 -17.27 21.44
CA ILE A 178 -15.90 -17.30 19.99
C ILE A 178 -16.06 -18.73 19.50
N ARG A 179 -16.88 -18.90 18.47
CA ARG A 179 -16.97 -20.11 17.66
C ARG A 179 -17.14 -19.72 16.20
N LEU A 180 -16.43 -20.41 15.32
CA LEU A 180 -16.58 -20.28 13.87
C LEU A 180 -17.40 -21.44 13.33
N GLU A 181 -18.22 -21.13 12.33
CA GLU A 181 -18.99 -22.11 11.56
C GLU A 181 -18.88 -21.77 10.08
N LEU A 182 -18.20 -22.63 9.33
CA LEU A 182 -18.02 -22.49 7.89
C LEU A 182 -19.09 -23.31 7.16
N ILE A 183 -19.87 -22.65 6.31
CA ILE A 183 -20.85 -23.30 5.44
C ILE A 183 -20.29 -23.35 4.02
N CYS A 184 -20.19 -24.56 3.49
CA CYS A 184 -19.77 -24.82 2.11
C CYS A 184 -20.90 -25.47 1.32
N LEU A 185 -21.00 -25.12 0.04
CA LEU A 185 -21.78 -25.87 -0.93
C LEU A 185 -20.90 -26.99 -1.48
N MET A 186 -21.37 -28.21 -1.27
CA MET A 186 -20.71 -29.44 -1.66
C MET A 186 -21.50 -30.08 -2.81
N GLY A 187 -20.82 -30.69 -3.76
CA GLY A 187 -21.45 -31.37 -4.89
C GLY A 187 -20.96 -32.81 -5.00
N LYS A 188 -21.86 -33.72 -5.33
CA LYS A 188 -21.56 -35.13 -5.60
C LYS A 188 -22.22 -35.54 -6.90
N GLU A 189 -21.46 -36.17 -7.77
CA GLU A 189 -22.00 -36.77 -8.99
C GLU A 189 -22.65 -38.12 -8.63
N LEU A 190 -23.89 -38.29 -9.09
CA LEU A 190 -24.67 -39.52 -8.92
C LEU A 190 -24.45 -40.44 -10.13
N GLU A 191 -24.81 -41.72 -9.98
CA GLU A 191 -24.62 -42.74 -11.03
C GLU A 191 -25.39 -42.44 -12.33
N ASP A 192 -26.45 -41.63 -12.24
CA ASP A 192 -27.26 -41.19 -13.38
C ASP A 192 -26.74 -39.90 -14.05
N GLY A 193 -25.56 -39.42 -13.66
CA GLY A 193 -24.94 -38.20 -14.17
C GLY A 193 -25.54 -36.90 -13.63
N ARG A 194 -26.52 -36.97 -12.72
CA ARG A 194 -27.03 -35.77 -12.02
C ARG A 194 -26.06 -35.36 -10.91
N GLU A 195 -25.99 -34.06 -10.67
CA GLU A 195 -25.22 -33.52 -9.56
C GLU A 195 -26.13 -33.24 -8.36
N GLU A 196 -25.84 -33.88 -7.23
CA GLU A 196 -26.44 -33.56 -5.95
C GLU A 196 -25.65 -32.42 -5.28
N LEU A 197 -26.34 -31.31 -4.98
CA LEU A 197 -25.77 -30.20 -4.23
C LEU A 197 -26.29 -30.19 -2.79
N LYS A 198 -25.37 -30.07 -1.84
CA LYS A 198 -25.69 -30.10 -0.41
C LYS A 198 -24.87 -29.09 0.38
N GLU A 199 -25.50 -28.43 1.34
CA GLU A 199 -24.78 -27.60 2.31
C GLU A 199 -24.14 -28.47 3.40
N ALA A 200 -22.86 -28.22 3.66
CA ALA A 200 -22.12 -28.83 4.76
C ALA A 200 -21.62 -27.74 5.71
N SER A 201 -21.75 -27.99 7.02
CA SER A 201 -21.30 -27.10 8.09
C SER A 201 -20.08 -27.67 8.79
N PHE A 202 -19.06 -26.83 8.98
CA PHE A 202 -17.81 -27.18 9.66
C PHE A 202 -17.59 -26.21 10.83
N ILE A 203 -17.66 -26.73 12.05
CA ILE A 203 -17.78 -25.93 13.26
C ILE A 203 -16.57 -26.12 14.16
N THR A 204 -16.05 -25.03 14.71
CA THR A 204 -14.97 -25.08 15.70
C THR A 204 -15.46 -25.41 17.11
N GLY A 205 -14.53 -25.62 18.04
CA GLY A 205 -14.86 -25.53 19.48
C GLY A 205 -15.20 -24.10 19.90
N ASN A 206 -15.56 -23.94 21.18
CA ASN A 206 -15.61 -22.63 21.82
C ASN A 206 -14.22 -22.24 22.29
N TYR A 207 -13.74 -21.06 21.87
CA TYR A 207 -12.46 -20.52 22.30
C TYR A 207 -12.69 -19.29 23.17
N LYS A 208 -12.02 -19.26 24.32
CA LYS A 208 -12.08 -18.12 25.24
C LYS A 208 -11.03 -17.10 24.81
N LEU A 209 -11.49 -15.89 24.57
CA LEU A 209 -10.65 -14.77 24.19
C LEU A 209 -10.56 -13.80 25.38
N HIS A 210 -9.34 -13.57 25.88
CA HIS A 210 -9.05 -12.73 27.04
C HIS A 210 -8.38 -11.42 26.61
N GLY A 211 -8.96 -10.27 26.96
CA GLY A 211 -8.31 -8.96 26.79
C GLY A 211 -8.34 -8.35 25.39
N VAL A 212 -7.44 -7.39 25.15
CA VAL A 212 -7.40 -6.47 24.00
C VAL A 212 -6.75 -7.09 22.75
N ASP A 213 -5.87 -8.09 22.90
CA ASP A 213 -5.21 -8.79 21.78
C ASP A 213 -5.45 -10.30 21.88
N ALA A 214 -6.72 -10.68 21.82
CA ALA A 214 -7.13 -12.00 22.25
C ALA A 214 -7.19 -13.04 21.13
N LEU A 215 -7.33 -12.63 19.87
CA LEU A 215 -7.25 -13.54 18.73
C LEU A 215 -5.79 -13.66 18.28
N THR A 216 -5.03 -14.40 19.09
CA THR A 216 -3.64 -14.71 18.77
C THR A 216 -3.55 -15.59 17.54
N ASP A 217 -2.36 -15.60 16.95
CA ASP A 217 -2.04 -16.41 15.80
C ASP A 217 -2.22 -17.90 16.13
N GLU A 218 -1.84 -18.35 17.34
CA GLU A 218 -2.04 -19.75 17.73
C GLU A 218 -3.53 -20.12 17.80
N ILE A 219 -4.38 -19.25 18.36
CA ILE A 219 -5.82 -19.52 18.48
C ILE A 219 -6.46 -19.60 17.08
N TRP A 220 -6.07 -18.70 16.18
CA TRP A 220 -6.54 -18.72 14.81
C TRP A 220 -6.13 -20.01 14.09
N GLU A 221 -4.86 -20.40 14.19
CA GLU A 221 -4.34 -21.62 13.59
C GLU A 221 -5.09 -22.86 14.10
N GLN A 222 -5.37 -22.94 15.41
CA GLN A 222 -6.16 -24.03 15.99
C GLN A 222 -7.59 -24.09 15.44
N MET A 223 -8.26 -22.95 15.27
CA MET A 223 -9.60 -22.89 14.67
C MET A 223 -9.57 -23.33 13.21
N LYS A 224 -8.59 -22.82 12.46
CA LYS A 224 -8.38 -23.12 11.04
C LYS A 224 -8.12 -24.60 10.82
N GLU A 225 -7.16 -25.16 11.56
CA GLU A 225 -6.82 -26.58 11.51
C GLU A 225 -8.04 -27.45 11.82
N LYS A 226 -8.82 -27.10 12.84
CA LYS A 226 -10.04 -27.84 13.18
C LYS A 226 -11.06 -27.87 12.04
N ILE A 227 -11.32 -26.72 11.40
CA ILE A 227 -12.19 -26.67 10.21
C ILE A 227 -11.63 -27.53 9.08
N LEU A 228 -10.33 -27.46 8.81
CA LEU A 228 -9.68 -28.22 7.74
C LEU A 228 -9.71 -29.73 7.97
N ILE A 229 -9.57 -30.16 9.22
CA ILE A 229 -9.68 -31.58 9.62
C ILE A 229 -11.11 -32.07 9.37
N GLU A 230 -12.13 -31.35 9.84
CA GLU A 230 -13.54 -31.73 9.66
C GLU A 230 -13.92 -31.71 8.16
N PHE A 231 -13.45 -30.71 7.42
CA PHE A 231 -13.62 -30.63 5.97
C PHE A 231 -12.97 -31.82 5.25
N SER A 232 -11.73 -32.15 5.59
CA SER A 232 -11.00 -33.29 4.99
C SER A 232 -11.68 -34.62 5.32
N ARG A 233 -12.19 -34.80 6.55
CA ARG A 233 -12.96 -35.98 6.95
C ARG A 233 -14.24 -36.10 6.15
N TYR A 234 -14.95 -35.00 5.90
CA TYR A 234 -16.16 -35.01 5.10
C TYR A 234 -15.91 -35.43 3.64
N GLN A 235 -14.78 -35.00 3.06
CA GLN A 235 -14.37 -35.39 1.70
C GLN A 235 -13.87 -36.84 1.63
N LYS A 236 -13.00 -37.26 2.57
CA LYS A 236 -12.31 -38.57 2.53
C LYS A 236 -13.09 -39.71 3.20
N GLY A 237 -13.99 -39.41 4.12
CA GLY A 237 -14.65 -40.37 5.01
C GLY A 237 -15.85 -41.13 4.42
N GLY A 238 -16.06 -41.11 3.10
CA GLY A 238 -17.05 -41.97 2.42
C GLY A 238 -18.15 -41.26 1.63
N SER A 239 -18.19 -39.92 1.64
CA SER A 239 -19.31 -39.18 1.06
C SER A 239 -19.14 -38.84 -0.44
N ASN A 240 -17.90 -38.86 -0.97
CA ASN A 240 -17.54 -38.46 -2.34
C ASN A 240 -18.00 -37.04 -2.75
N TYR A 241 -18.20 -36.14 -1.79
CA TYR A 241 -18.53 -34.75 -2.10
C TYR A 241 -17.28 -33.92 -2.37
N VAL A 242 -17.35 -33.13 -3.43
CA VAL A 242 -16.34 -32.15 -3.83
C VAL A 242 -16.84 -30.75 -3.46
N LEU A 243 -15.94 -29.88 -3.02
CA LEU A 243 -16.29 -28.48 -2.76
C LEU A 243 -16.68 -27.78 -4.06
N LYS A 244 -17.87 -27.16 -4.08
CA LYS A 244 -18.31 -26.31 -5.20
C LYS A 244 -18.02 -24.84 -4.91
N ARG A 245 -18.36 -24.37 -3.72
CA ARG A 245 -17.96 -23.04 -3.22
C ARG A 245 -18.04 -22.96 -1.71
N VAL A 246 -17.19 -22.14 -1.09
CA VAL A 246 -17.48 -21.60 0.23
C VAL A 246 -18.68 -20.67 0.11
N GLN A 247 -19.74 -20.91 0.89
CA GLN A 247 -20.89 -20.01 0.88
C GLN A 247 -20.72 -18.89 1.89
N ARG A 248 -20.44 -19.22 3.17
CA ARG A 248 -20.59 -18.31 4.30
C ARG A 248 -19.71 -18.72 5.48
N LEU A 249 -19.25 -17.75 6.26
CA LEU A 249 -18.66 -17.96 7.58
C LEU A 249 -19.47 -17.24 8.64
N TYR A 250 -19.94 -18.01 9.62
CA TYR A 250 -20.54 -17.48 10.83
C TYR A 250 -19.51 -17.34 11.93
N ILE A 251 -19.53 -16.18 12.57
CA ILE A 251 -18.73 -15.85 13.74
C ILE A 251 -19.72 -15.67 14.88
N HIS A 252 -19.77 -16.68 15.75
CA HIS A 252 -20.60 -16.67 16.94
C HIS A 252 -19.79 -16.06 18.08
N VAL A 253 -20.25 -14.92 18.59
CA VAL A 253 -19.61 -14.18 19.68
C VAL A 253 -20.55 -14.20 20.88
N GLY A 254 -20.17 -14.92 21.93
CA GLY A 254 -20.79 -14.84 23.24
C GLY A 254 -20.05 -13.86 24.12
N LYS A 255 -20.71 -12.79 24.56
CA LYS A 255 -20.16 -11.87 25.56
C LYS A 255 -19.95 -12.67 26.85
N PHE A 256 -18.69 -12.83 27.24
CA PHE A 256 -18.33 -13.49 28.47
C PHE A 256 -17.95 -12.42 29.47
N ILE A 257 -18.90 -12.02 30.32
CA ILE A 257 -18.58 -11.19 31.48
C ILE A 257 -17.85 -12.12 32.45
N PRO A 258 -16.53 -11.99 32.65
CA PRO A 258 -15.91 -12.71 33.74
C PRO A 258 -16.55 -12.14 35.01
N PHE A 259 -17.23 -13.00 35.76
CA PHE A 259 -17.76 -12.69 37.10
C PHE A 259 -16.59 -12.46 38.08
N ARG A 260 -15.72 -11.48 37.80
CA ARG A 260 -14.76 -10.94 38.76
C ARG A 260 -15.55 -9.95 39.59
N GLY A 261 -15.92 -10.36 40.80
CA GLY A 261 -16.38 -9.39 41.79
C GLY A 261 -15.28 -8.38 42.03
N LYS A 262 -15.65 -7.14 42.32
CA LYS A 262 -14.70 -6.19 42.89
C LYS A 262 -14.15 -6.74 44.21
N GLY A 263 -12.87 -6.50 44.48
CA GLY A 263 -12.33 -6.69 45.81
C GLY A 263 -13.10 -5.82 46.81
N CYS A 264 -13.10 -6.20 48.08
CA CYS A 264 -13.84 -5.49 49.11
C CYS A 264 -13.21 -4.13 49.47
N SER A 265 -12.05 -3.83 48.88
CA SER A 265 -11.38 -2.53 48.90
C SER A 265 -12.15 -1.43 48.15
N ASP A 266 -13.00 -1.79 47.18
CA ASP A 266 -13.78 -0.83 46.41
C ASP A 266 -15.05 -0.37 47.16
N PRO A 267 -15.39 0.93 47.12
CA PRO A 267 -16.59 1.43 47.74
C PRO A 267 -17.85 0.89 47.04
N LEU A 268 -18.86 0.53 47.83
CA LEU A 268 -20.19 0.19 47.30
C LEU A 268 -20.81 1.42 46.61
N PRO A 269 -21.56 1.22 45.51
CA PRO A 269 -22.35 2.29 44.90
C PRO A 269 -23.29 2.94 45.91
N ASP A 270 -23.50 4.24 45.75
CA ASP A 270 -24.23 5.09 46.70
C ASP A 270 -25.62 4.58 47.06
N PHE A 271 -26.38 4.08 46.09
CA PHE A 271 -27.74 3.58 46.34
C PHE A 271 -27.78 2.31 47.21
N ILE A 272 -26.70 1.54 47.25
CA ILE A 272 -26.55 0.36 48.13
C ILE A 272 -25.99 0.81 49.48
N ARG A 273 -24.95 1.64 49.46
CA ARG A 273 -24.29 2.15 50.68
C ARG A 273 -25.29 2.87 51.60
N LYS A 274 -26.16 3.70 51.03
CA LYS A 274 -27.20 4.46 51.77
C LYS A 274 -28.23 3.57 52.48
N LYS A 275 -28.39 2.31 52.07
CA LYS A 275 -29.33 1.38 52.72
C LYS A 275 -28.78 0.76 54.01
N HIS A 276 -27.47 0.90 54.27
CA HIS A 276 -26.78 0.33 55.44
C HIS A 276 -27.03 -1.17 55.68
N ALA A 277 -27.51 -1.91 54.67
CA ALA A 277 -27.90 -3.31 54.77
C ALA A 277 -26.75 -4.29 54.49
N LEU A 278 -25.62 -3.79 53.98
CA LEU A 278 -24.45 -4.60 53.61
C LEU A 278 -23.21 -4.13 54.35
N ILE A 279 -22.40 -5.10 54.78
CA ILE A 279 -21.08 -4.86 55.35
C ILE A 279 -20.05 -5.13 54.27
N ASN A 280 -19.42 -4.07 53.75
CA ASN A 280 -18.27 -4.22 52.84
C ASN A 280 -16.99 -4.31 53.66
N MET A 281 -16.39 -5.50 53.77
CA MET A 281 -15.19 -5.72 54.59
C MET A 281 -14.00 -4.93 54.05
N LYS A 282 -13.31 -4.15 54.90
CA LYS A 282 -12.13 -3.39 54.48
C LYS A 282 -10.89 -4.28 54.62
N ASN A 283 -10.46 -4.88 53.50
CA ASN A 283 -9.26 -5.73 53.40
C ASN A 283 -8.32 -5.25 52.29
N THR A 284 -7.05 -5.61 52.38
CA THR A 284 -6.01 -5.33 51.38
C THR A 284 -5.46 -6.60 50.73
N ASP A 285 -6.06 -7.75 51.07
CA ASP A 285 -5.71 -9.08 50.57
C ASP A 285 -6.81 -9.63 49.66
N ASP A 286 -6.57 -10.78 49.03
CA ASP A 286 -7.55 -11.46 48.17
C ASP A 286 -8.50 -12.38 48.96
N GLU A 287 -8.56 -12.25 50.30
CA GLU A 287 -9.32 -13.12 51.20
C GLU A 287 -10.71 -12.56 51.58
N CYS A 288 -11.32 -11.74 50.71
CA CYS A 288 -12.65 -11.16 50.89
C CYS A 288 -13.72 -12.13 51.41
N PHE A 289 -13.80 -13.31 50.79
CA PHE A 289 -14.73 -14.37 51.17
C PHE A 289 -14.52 -14.82 52.61
N LYS A 290 -13.26 -14.97 53.03
CA LYS A 290 -12.87 -15.37 54.40
C LYS A 290 -13.38 -14.36 55.41
N TRP A 291 -13.11 -13.08 55.17
CA TRP A 291 -13.49 -12.00 56.08
C TRP A 291 -14.99 -11.81 56.15
N ALA A 292 -15.70 -11.86 55.01
CA ALA A 292 -17.15 -11.70 54.96
C ALA A 292 -17.88 -12.83 55.68
N VAL A 293 -17.50 -14.09 55.42
CA VAL A 293 -18.09 -15.27 56.08
C VAL A 293 -17.80 -15.28 57.58
N THR A 294 -16.54 -14.99 57.97
CA THR A 294 -16.20 -14.91 59.40
C THR A 294 -17.00 -13.82 60.10
N ARG A 295 -17.18 -12.64 59.47
CA ARG A 295 -18.00 -11.57 60.05
C ARG A 295 -19.47 -11.95 60.17
N ALA A 296 -20.02 -12.67 59.20
CA ALA A 296 -21.41 -13.15 59.25
C ALA A 296 -21.63 -14.14 60.40
N LEU A 297 -20.66 -15.03 60.66
CA LEU A 297 -20.70 -15.97 61.78
C LEU A 297 -20.44 -15.31 63.14
N TYR A 298 -19.65 -14.22 63.15
CA TYR A 298 -19.28 -13.49 64.36
C TYR A 298 -19.60 -11.99 64.23
N PRO A 299 -20.90 -11.63 64.28
CA PRO A 299 -21.35 -10.26 64.05
C PRO A 299 -20.89 -9.32 65.16
N VAL A 300 -20.63 -8.07 64.79
CA VAL A 300 -20.36 -6.96 65.72
C VAL A 300 -21.14 -5.74 65.28
N LYS A 301 -21.59 -4.93 66.25
CA LYS A 301 -22.42 -3.74 65.97
C LYS A 301 -21.61 -2.51 65.53
N ILE A 302 -20.40 -2.36 66.06
CA ILE A 302 -19.56 -1.17 65.85
C ILE A 302 -18.37 -1.54 64.96
N ASN A 303 -18.09 -0.72 63.93
CA ASN A 303 -16.99 -0.89 62.98
C ASN A 303 -16.93 -2.31 62.38
N SER A 304 -18.10 -2.82 61.98
CA SER A 304 -18.29 -4.19 61.50
C SER A 304 -17.46 -4.52 60.25
N GLU A 305 -17.11 -3.51 59.48
CA GLU A 305 -16.29 -3.63 58.27
C GLU A 305 -14.79 -3.86 58.56
N ARG A 306 -14.33 -3.59 59.79
CA ARG A 306 -12.90 -3.65 60.12
C ARG A 306 -12.44 -5.08 60.42
N ILE A 307 -11.29 -5.46 59.86
CA ILE A 307 -10.57 -6.68 60.26
C ILE A 307 -9.83 -6.44 61.57
N SER A 308 -10.46 -6.82 62.67
CA SER A 308 -9.86 -6.72 64.00
C SER A 308 -8.99 -7.93 64.35
N LYS A 309 -8.12 -7.81 65.35
CA LYS A 309 -7.36 -8.96 65.90
C LYS A 309 -8.29 -10.10 66.34
N LYS A 310 -9.48 -9.77 66.87
CA LYS A 310 -10.51 -10.74 67.26
C LYS A 310 -11.06 -11.49 66.04
N LEU A 311 -11.38 -10.76 64.95
CA LEU A 311 -11.88 -11.38 63.72
C LEU A 311 -10.85 -12.35 63.12
N ARG A 312 -9.55 -12.00 63.15
CA ARG A 312 -8.48 -12.88 62.68
C ARG A 312 -8.42 -14.20 63.47
N LYS A 313 -8.54 -14.15 64.79
CA LYS A 313 -8.61 -15.35 65.64
C LYS A 313 -9.86 -16.18 65.34
N GLN A 314 -10.99 -15.53 65.14
CA GLN A 314 -12.25 -16.20 64.77
C GLN A 314 -12.16 -16.90 63.40
N ALA A 315 -11.48 -16.28 62.43
CA ALA A 315 -11.25 -16.89 61.12
C ALA A 315 -10.39 -18.16 61.20
N GLN A 316 -9.44 -18.24 62.15
CA GLN A 316 -8.62 -19.43 62.38
C GLN A 316 -9.42 -20.63 62.92
N ASN A 317 -10.58 -20.39 63.54
CA ASN A 317 -11.45 -21.46 64.04
C ASN A 317 -12.28 -22.13 62.93
N LEU A 318 -12.23 -21.60 61.70
CA LEU A 318 -12.96 -22.14 60.55
C LEU A 318 -12.02 -23.01 59.70
N ASN A 319 -12.57 -24.04 59.09
CA ASN A 319 -11.83 -24.98 58.25
C ASN A 319 -11.83 -24.52 56.78
N TRP A 320 -10.67 -24.02 56.33
CA TRP A 320 -10.42 -23.50 54.98
C TRP A 320 -9.79 -24.52 54.02
N LYS A 321 -9.74 -25.80 54.38
CA LYS A 321 -9.15 -26.84 53.51
C LYS A 321 -9.87 -26.90 52.16
N ASN A 322 -9.10 -26.92 51.07
CA ASN A 322 -9.62 -26.92 49.69
C ASN A 322 -10.41 -25.65 49.30
N VAL A 323 -10.18 -24.54 50.00
CA VAL A 323 -10.73 -23.24 49.64
C VAL A 323 -9.61 -22.41 49.00
N GLU A 324 -9.78 -22.10 47.72
CA GLU A 324 -8.89 -21.20 46.99
C GLU A 324 -9.26 -19.73 47.24
N PHE A 325 -8.23 -18.86 47.28
CA PHE A 325 -8.37 -17.41 47.34
C PHE A 325 -7.63 -16.77 46.15
N PRO A 326 -8.24 -15.80 45.44
CA PRO A 326 -9.62 -15.32 45.58
C PRO A 326 -10.67 -16.40 45.25
N THR A 327 -11.74 -16.47 46.04
CA THR A 327 -12.69 -17.59 45.98
C THR A 327 -13.64 -17.47 44.78
N PRO A 328 -13.65 -18.43 43.85
CA PRO A 328 -14.56 -18.40 42.70
C PRO A 328 -16.01 -18.70 43.14
N VAL A 329 -16.95 -17.80 42.83
CA VAL A 329 -18.38 -17.94 43.20
C VAL A 329 -19.03 -19.19 42.63
N LYS A 330 -18.66 -19.59 41.39
CA LYS A 330 -19.17 -20.78 40.70
C LYS A 330 -18.23 -21.99 40.80
N GLY A 331 -17.22 -21.95 41.69
CA GLY A 331 -16.23 -23.02 41.86
C GLY A 331 -16.55 -24.01 42.99
N ARG A 332 -15.65 -24.98 43.20
CA ARG A 332 -15.76 -25.97 44.29
C ARG A 332 -15.42 -25.41 45.66
N SER A 333 -14.64 -24.34 45.75
CA SER A 333 -14.17 -23.74 47.01
C SER A 333 -15.30 -23.41 47.99
N ILE A 334 -16.43 -22.83 47.52
CA ILE A 334 -17.58 -22.55 48.39
C ILE A 334 -18.24 -23.86 48.88
N ILE A 335 -18.38 -24.86 47.99
CA ILE A 335 -18.95 -26.17 48.36
C ILE A 335 -18.08 -26.84 49.42
N SER A 336 -16.76 -26.86 49.23
CA SER A 336 -15.82 -27.41 50.19
C SER A 336 -15.91 -26.69 51.53
N PHE A 337 -16.00 -25.37 51.53
CA PHE A 337 -16.18 -24.60 52.76
C PHE A 337 -17.49 -24.93 53.49
N GLU A 338 -18.61 -24.98 52.76
CA GLU A 338 -19.92 -25.35 53.30
C GLU A 338 -19.88 -26.73 53.99
N GLN A 339 -19.28 -27.73 53.34
CA GLN A 339 -19.11 -29.09 53.87
C GLN A 339 -18.19 -29.14 55.09
N ASN A 340 -17.08 -28.41 55.05
CA ASN A 340 -16.09 -28.41 56.11
C ASN A 340 -16.59 -27.75 57.41
N ASN A 341 -17.55 -26.84 57.32
CA ASN A 341 -17.99 -25.99 58.44
C ASN A 341 -19.48 -26.15 58.79
N GLY A 342 -20.23 -26.95 58.04
CA GLY A 342 -21.66 -27.18 58.31
C GLY A 342 -22.53 -25.93 58.11
N VAL A 343 -22.19 -25.10 57.13
CA VAL A 343 -22.92 -23.85 56.83
C VAL A 343 -23.42 -23.86 55.39
N ASN A 344 -24.45 -23.05 55.13
CA ASN A 344 -25.00 -22.86 53.79
C ASN A 344 -24.72 -21.43 53.32
N ILE A 345 -24.17 -21.27 52.12
CA ILE A 345 -23.77 -19.98 51.57
C ILE A 345 -24.59 -19.69 50.31
N ASN A 346 -25.40 -18.63 50.42
CA ASN A 346 -26.14 -18.06 49.31
C ASN A 346 -25.45 -16.78 48.86
N VAL A 347 -25.21 -16.63 47.57
CA VAL A 347 -24.58 -15.44 46.96
C VAL A 347 -25.59 -14.76 46.07
N PHE A 348 -25.85 -13.49 46.36
CA PHE A 348 -26.74 -12.62 45.60
C PHE A 348 -25.94 -11.54 44.89
N SER A 349 -26.48 -11.01 43.79
CA SER A 349 -25.97 -9.84 43.11
C SER A 349 -27.09 -8.86 42.80
N TRP A 350 -26.72 -7.72 42.24
CA TRP A 350 -27.63 -6.69 41.77
C TRP A 350 -27.14 -6.16 40.44
N ASP A 351 -28.07 -5.97 39.51
CA ASP A 351 -27.88 -5.16 38.31
C ASP A 351 -29.13 -4.31 38.07
N GLU A 352 -29.02 -3.33 37.16
CA GLU A 352 -30.11 -2.41 36.83
C GLU A 352 -31.30 -3.10 36.16
N THR A 353 -31.09 -4.23 35.51
CA THR A 353 -32.09 -4.91 34.68
C THR A 353 -32.99 -5.88 35.46
N ASP A 354 -32.39 -6.73 36.28
CA ASP A 354 -33.05 -7.82 36.99
C ASP A 354 -33.11 -7.56 38.50
N GLY A 355 -32.54 -6.44 38.98
CA GLY A 355 -32.51 -6.09 40.39
C GLY A 355 -31.71 -7.11 41.21
N PHE A 356 -32.14 -7.34 42.46
CA PHE A 356 -31.49 -8.34 43.32
C PHE A 356 -31.81 -9.77 42.83
N HIS A 357 -30.79 -10.51 42.44
CA HIS A 357 -30.95 -11.86 41.92
C HIS A 357 -29.90 -12.83 42.52
N PRO A 358 -30.24 -14.13 42.66
CA PRO A 358 -29.31 -15.12 43.17
C PRO A 358 -28.27 -15.52 42.11
N VAL A 359 -26.99 -15.48 42.48
CA VAL A 359 -25.86 -15.97 41.67
C VAL A 359 -25.56 -17.43 41.98
N ARG A 360 -25.68 -17.79 43.27
CA ARG A 360 -25.49 -19.14 43.79
C ARG A 360 -26.43 -19.34 44.96
N ILE A 361 -27.21 -20.41 44.94
CA ILE A 361 -27.96 -20.90 46.09
C ILE A 361 -27.35 -22.23 46.51
N SER A 362 -27.11 -22.38 47.81
CA SER A 362 -26.65 -23.63 48.39
C SER A 362 -27.65 -24.75 48.11
N ARG A 363 -27.17 -25.90 47.63
CA ARG A 363 -28.02 -27.08 47.35
C ARG A 363 -28.18 -28.00 48.56
N SER A 364 -27.44 -27.73 49.62
CA SER A 364 -27.45 -28.53 50.85
C SER A 364 -28.70 -28.20 51.66
N TYR A 365 -29.77 -28.96 51.49
CA TYR A 365 -30.86 -29.02 52.47
C TYR A 365 -30.37 -29.80 53.68
N SER A 366 -29.54 -29.17 54.51
CA SER A 366 -29.28 -29.67 55.85
C SER A 366 -30.58 -29.50 56.63
N SER A 367 -31.26 -30.61 56.87
CA SER A 367 -32.48 -30.74 57.66
C SER A 367 -32.37 -29.93 58.96
N GLY A 368 -33.05 -28.78 59.01
CA GLY A 368 -33.43 -28.08 60.24
C GLY A 368 -32.36 -27.39 61.11
N GLY A 369 -31.07 -27.37 60.78
CA GLY A 369 -30.04 -26.87 61.73
C GLY A 369 -28.82 -26.11 61.19
N ALA A 370 -28.62 -25.99 59.87
CA ALA A 370 -27.43 -25.32 59.34
C ALA A 370 -27.57 -23.79 59.28
N THR A 371 -26.55 -23.07 59.74
CA THR A 371 -26.48 -21.61 59.65
C THR A 371 -26.42 -21.18 58.18
N VAL A 372 -27.37 -20.34 57.75
CA VAL A 372 -27.41 -19.78 56.39
C VAL A 372 -26.75 -18.40 56.36
N ILE A 373 -25.69 -18.29 55.58
CA ILE A 373 -24.96 -17.05 55.33
C ILE A 373 -25.40 -16.49 53.97
N ARG A 374 -25.78 -15.21 53.94
CA ARG A 374 -26.11 -14.48 52.71
C ARG A 374 -24.97 -13.52 52.39
N LEU A 375 -24.29 -13.77 51.28
CA LEU A 375 -23.26 -12.92 50.74
C LEU A 375 -23.81 -12.13 49.56
N PHE A 376 -23.21 -10.96 49.32
CA PHE A 376 -23.55 -10.10 48.21
C PHE A 376 -22.31 -9.78 47.40
N ILE A 377 -22.40 -9.88 46.08
CA ILE A 377 -21.32 -9.57 45.14
C ILE A 377 -21.80 -8.56 44.11
N LEU A 378 -21.01 -7.52 43.86
CA LEU A 378 -21.26 -6.58 42.77
C LEU A 378 -20.34 -6.89 41.61
N PHE A 379 -20.97 -7.18 40.47
CA PHE A 379 -20.28 -7.20 39.18
C PHE A 379 -20.44 -5.81 38.58
N TYR A 380 -19.35 -5.08 38.41
CA TYR A 380 -19.39 -3.89 37.58
C TYR A 380 -19.26 -4.31 36.13
N LEU A 381 -20.23 -3.94 35.31
CA LEU A 381 -20.00 -3.71 33.89
C LEU A 381 -18.99 -2.56 33.83
N PHE A 382 -17.75 -2.86 33.44
CA PHE A 382 -16.87 -1.81 32.95
C PHE A 382 -17.53 -1.36 31.65
N TYR A 383 -18.29 -0.26 31.72
CA TYR A 383 -18.86 0.43 30.56
C TYR A 383 -17.75 1.05 29.72
#